data_AF-E3RN61-F1
#
_entry.id   AF-E3RN61-F1
#
_cell.length_a   1.000
_cell.length_b   1.000
_cell.length_c   1.000
_cell.angle_alpha   90.00
_cell.angle_beta   90.00
_cell.angle_gamma   90.00
#
_symmetry.space_group_name_H-M   'P 1'
#
loop_
_entity.id
_entity.type
_entity.pdbx_description
1 polymer ?
#
loop_
_entity_poly.entity_id
_entity_poly.type
_entity_poly.pdbx_seq_one_letter_code
_entity_poly.pdbx_strand_id
1 'polypeptide(L)'
;MEENAEIASREPVAKAKSAVEKLLAGQIAADGNGPITDSFYFRPSLKSFLDDLGAAYGVFIHQDLRRLVLRLYRDDTGIEQVERALVAKCAELKEHSYSVILDPEALAFALKGGFRQIIVALRKDKVKLDIISNPM
;
A
#
# COMPACT_ATOMS: atom_id res chain seq x y z
N MET A 1 -13.23 -44.10 -36.46
CA MET A 1 -12.01 -43.27 -36.37
C MET A 1 -12.48 -41.83 -36.37
N GLU A 2 -12.89 -41.26 -35.23
CA GLU A 2 -13.20 -39.83 -35.10
C GLU A 2 -13.53 -39.50 -33.64
N GLU A 3 -12.55 -39.60 -32.75
CA GLU A 3 -12.71 -39.08 -31.39
C GLU A 3 -11.32 -38.94 -30.77
N ASN A 4 -10.54 -37.92 -31.16
CA ASN A 4 -9.31 -37.54 -30.45
C ASN A 4 -8.76 -36.15 -30.82
N ALA A 5 -9.53 -35.27 -31.46
CA ALA A 5 -9.05 -33.93 -31.85
C ALA A 5 -9.44 -32.80 -30.88
N GLU A 6 -10.33 -33.03 -29.91
CA GLU A 6 -10.95 -31.94 -29.13
C GLU A 6 -10.35 -31.71 -27.73
N ILE A 7 -9.43 -32.57 -27.27
CA ILE A 7 -8.80 -32.44 -25.93
C ILE A 7 -7.49 -31.62 -25.99
N ALA A 8 -6.91 -31.41 -27.16
CA ALA A 8 -5.61 -30.75 -27.33
C ALA A 8 -5.63 -29.21 -27.12
N SER A 9 -6.80 -28.56 -27.11
CA SER A 9 -6.88 -27.08 -27.04
C SER A 9 -7.06 -26.50 -25.63
N ARG A 10 -7.42 -27.31 -24.62
CA ARG A 10 -7.80 -26.80 -23.29
C ARG A 10 -6.62 -26.59 -22.35
N GLU A 11 -5.63 -27.47 -22.36
CA GLU A 11 -4.46 -27.38 -21.46
C GLU A 11 -3.59 -26.14 -21.70
N PRO A 12 -3.22 -25.79 -22.95
CA PRO A 12 -2.42 -24.59 -23.21
C PRO A 12 -3.17 -23.31 -22.83
N VAL A 13 -4.48 -23.27 -23.08
CA VAL A 13 -5.35 -22.14 -22.71
C VAL A 13 -5.48 -22.01 -21.19
N ALA A 14 -5.64 -23.13 -20.47
CA ALA A 14 -5.68 -23.12 -19.01
C ALA A 14 -4.35 -22.64 -18.40
N LYS A 15 -3.21 -23.07 -18.95
CA LYS A 15 -1.88 -22.60 -18.54
C LYS A 15 -1.68 -21.11 -18.82
N ALA A 16 -2.05 -20.64 -20.01
CA ALA A 16 -1.98 -19.23 -20.37
C ALA A 16 -2.89 -18.38 -19.46
N LYS A 17 -4.12 -18.81 -19.20
CA LYS A 17 -5.04 -18.15 -18.26
C LYS A 17 -4.41 -18.05 -16.87
N SER A 18 -3.87 -19.16 -16.35
CA SER A 18 -3.25 -19.20 -15.02
C SER A 18 -2.04 -18.28 -14.93
N ALA A 19 -1.23 -18.19 -15.99
CA ALA A 19 -0.08 -17.28 -16.05
C ALA A 19 -0.53 -15.81 -16.05
N VAL A 20 -1.57 -15.46 -16.82
CA VAL A 20 -2.13 -14.11 -16.84
C VAL A 20 -2.76 -13.75 -15.49
N GLU A 21 -3.49 -14.67 -14.86
CA GLU A 21 -4.07 -14.46 -13.53
C GLU A 21 -2.99 -14.21 -12.48
N LYS A 22 -1.87 -14.94 -12.52
CA LYS A 22 -0.72 -14.70 -11.64
C LYS A 22 -0.09 -13.33 -11.87
N LEU A 23 0.10 -12.93 -13.13
CA LEU A 23 0.65 -11.62 -13.48
C LEU A 23 -0.27 -10.49 -13.03
N LEU A 24 -1.59 -10.65 -13.20
CA LEU A 24 -2.60 -9.67 -12.79
C LEU A 24 -2.86 -9.62 -11.29
N ALA A 25 -2.56 -10.71 -10.56
CA ALA A 25 -2.66 -10.72 -9.11
C ALA A 25 -1.69 -9.71 -8.47
N GLY A 26 -0.51 -9.55 -9.07
CA GLY A 26 0.60 -8.76 -8.53
C GLY A 26 1.14 -9.33 -7.21
N GLN A 27 2.36 -8.95 -6.86
CA GLN A 27 2.97 -9.30 -5.58
C GLN A 27 2.61 -8.24 -4.52
N ILE A 28 2.24 -8.67 -3.31
CA ILE A 28 2.08 -7.74 -2.20
C ILE A 28 3.46 -7.39 -1.67
N ALA A 29 3.79 -6.10 -1.59
CA ALA A 29 5.05 -5.64 -1.03
C ALA A 29 5.15 -6.04 0.46
N ALA A 30 6.28 -6.62 0.85
CA ALA A 30 6.53 -7.10 2.20
C ALA A 30 7.85 -6.55 2.79
N ASP A 31 7.93 -6.48 4.12
CA ASP A 31 9.12 -6.06 4.88
C ASP A 31 9.90 -7.24 5.49
N GLY A 32 9.61 -8.47 5.04
CA GLY A 32 10.13 -9.71 5.60
C GLY A 32 9.34 -10.27 6.78
N ASN A 33 8.56 -9.45 7.50
CA ASN A 33 7.68 -9.88 8.59
C ASN A 33 6.20 -9.88 8.19
N GLY A 34 5.84 -9.12 7.16
CA GLY A 34 4.49 -9.13 6.61
C GLY A 34 4.28 -8.07 5.53
N PRO A 35 3.03 -7.87 5.10
CA PRO A 35 2.68 -6.85 4.13
C PRO A 35 2.98 -5.43 4.64
N ILE A 36 3.55 -4.59 3.77
CA ILE A 36 3.71 -3.16 4.05
C ILE A 36 2.34 -2.48 3.95
N THR A 37 1.84 -2.02 5.10
CA THR A 37 0.48 -1.46 5.25
C THR A 37 0.47 -0.05 5.85
N ASP A 38 1.64 0.56 6.02
CA ASP A 38 1.76 1.87 6.65
C ASP A 38 0.94 2.94 5.92
N SER A 39 0.08 3.65 6.67
CA SER A 39 -0.88 4.61 6.11
C SER A 39 -0.23 5.76 5.33
N PHE A 40 1.06 6.04 5.54
CA PHE A 40 1.84 7.02 4.78
C PHE A 40 1.79 6.73 3.28
N TYR A 41 1.85 5.45 2.90
CA TYR A 41 1.86 5.02 1.52
C TYR A 41 0.57 5.27 0.77
N PHE A 42 -0.51 5.60 1.45
CA PHE A 42 -1.81 5.86 0.83
C PHE A 42 -2.15 7.35 0.83
N ARG A 43 -1.20 8.21 1.23
CA ARG A 43 -1.34 9.66 1.14
C ARG A 43 -0.98 10.14 -0.27
N PRO A 44 -1.71 11.11 -0.84
CA PRO A 44 -1.39 11.67 -2.16
C PRO A 44 0.03 12.23 -2.25
N SER A 45 0.58 12.73 -1.14
CA SER A 45 1.92 13.29 -1.06
C SER A 45 3.04 12.28 -1.33
N LEU A 46 2.76 10.98 -1.18
CA LEU A 46 3.74 9.92 -1.40
C LEU A 46 3.66 9.32 -2.80
N LYS A 47 2.69 9.75 -3.61
CA LYS A 47 2.48 9.20 -4.96
C LYS A 47 3.71 9.40 -5.86
N SER A 48 4.28 10.60 -5.90
CA SER A 48 5.45 10.87 -6.72
C SER A 48 6.65 9.99 -6.32
N PHE A 49 6.87 9.81 -5.01
CA PHE A 49 7.90 8.92 -4.52
C PHE A 49 7.69 7.47 -5.00
N LEU A 50 6.45 6.96 -4.96
CA LEU A 50 6.14 5.62 -5.45
C LEU A 50 6.31 5.49 -6.97
N ASP A 51 5.90 6.51 -7.72
CA ASP A 51 6.07 6.56 -9.17
C ASP A 51 7.56 6.60 -9.55
N ASP A 52 8.36 7.43 -8.88
CA ASP A 52 9.82 7.55 -9.07
C ASP A 52 10.55 6.26 -8.68
N LEU A 53 10.16 5.65 -7.55
CA LEU A 53 10.72 4.37 -7.10
C LEU A 53 10.38 3.25 -8.08
N GLY A 54 9.15 3.21 -8.55
CA GLY A 54 8.71 2.26 -9.57
C GLY A 54 9.48 2.42 -10.87
N ALA A 55 9.66 3.66 -11.34
CA ALA A 55 10.44 3.97 -12.53
C ALA A 55 11.91 3.56 -12.39
N ALA A 56 12.54 3.84 -11.24
CA ALA A 56 13.95 3.53 -10.98
C ALA A 56 14.24 2.02 -11.05
N TYR A 57 13.29 1.19 -10.63
CA TYR A 57 13.45 -0.27 -10.63
C TYR A 57 12.61 -0.97 -11.68
N GLY A 58 11.94 -0.26 -12.59
CA GLY A 58 11.06 -0.85 -13.61
C GLY A 58 9.89 -1.66 -13.04
N VAL A 59 9.45 -1.37 -11.81
CA VAL A 59 8.33 -2.03 -11.13
C VAL A 59 7.12 -1.09 -11.16
N PHE A 60 5.96 -1.59 -11.57
CA PHE A 60 4.74 -0.81 -11.40
C PHE A 60 4.20 -1.01 -9.97
N ILE A 61 4.06 0.09 -9.23
CA ILE A 61 3.57 0.09 -7.84
C ILE A 61 2.14 0.63 -7.82
N HIS A 62 1.19 -0.19 -7.40
CA HIS A 62 -0.21 0.18 -7.26
C HIS A 62 -0.62 0.24 -5.79
N GLN A 63 -1.25 1.35 -5.41
CA GLN A 63 -1.87 1.53 -4.09
C GLN A 63 -3.26 0.88 -4.09
N ASP A 64 -3.38 -0.34 -3.54
CA ASP A 64 -4.67 -1.00 -3.33
C ASP A 64 -5.36 -0.39 -2.11
N LEU A 65 -6.09 0.71 -2.32
CA LEU A 65 -6.78 1.46 -1.26
C LEU A 65 -7.88 0.66 -0.56
N ARG A 66 -8.42 -0.39 -1.21
CA ARG A 66 -9.45 -1.24 -0.60
C ARG A 66 -8.88 -2.18 0.44
N ARG A 67 -7.69 -2.71 0.18
CA ARG A 67 -7.00 -3.66 1.07
C ARG A 67 -5.89 -3.02 1.90
N LEU A 68 -5.59 -1.74 1.65
CA LEU A 68 -4.48 -0.99 2.27
C LEU A 68 -3.14 -1.72 2.11
N VAL A 69 -2.87 -2.18 0.90
CA VAL A 69 -1.59 -2.83 0.54
C VAL A 69 -0.98 -2.20 -0.71
N LEU A 70 0.34 -2.30 -0.84
CA LEU A 70 1.04 -1.99 -2.09
C LEU A 70 1.15 -3.25 -2.94
N ARG A 71 0.67 -3.18 -4.19
CA ARG A 71 0.85 -4.23 -5.20
C ARG A 71 1.99 -3.87 -6.14
N LEU A 72 2.89 -4.81 -6.35
CA LEU A 72 4.04 -4.71 -7.22
C LEU A 72 3.81 -5.60 -8.44
N TYR A 73 4.06 -5.07 -9.63
CA TYR A 73 3.91 -5.80 -10.88
C TYR A 73 5.24 -5.79 -11.64
N ARG A 74 5.88 -6.96 -11.73
CA ARG A 74 7.11 -7.19 -12.51
C ARG A 74 7.46 -8.70 -12.61
N ASP A 75 8.34 -9.04 -13.55
CA ASP A 75 9.14 -10.27 -13.64
C ASP A 75 10.34 -10.25 -12.65
N ASP A 76 10.04 -10.44 -11.36
CA ASP A 76 10.88 -10.89 -10.23
C ASP A 76 12.14 -10.06 -9.85
N THR A 77 12.88 -9.52 -10.82
CA THR A 77 14.03 -8.65 -10.61
C THR A 77 13.57 -7.28 -10.08
N GLY A 78 14.24 -6.66 -9.11
CA GLY A 78 13.87 -5.33 -8.62
C GLY A 78 12.88 -5.29 -7.44
N ILE A 79 12.12 -6.35 -7.18
CA ILE A 79 11.10 -6.35 -6.11
C ILE A 79 11.74 -6.15 -4.73
N GLU A 80 12.79 -6.91 -4.41
CA GLU A 80 13.50 -6.77 -3.14
C GLU A 80 14.12 -5.38 -2.94
N GLN A 81 14.52 -4.72 -4.03
CA GLN A 81 15.09 -3.37 -3.96
C GLN A 81 13.99 -2.34 -3.66
N VAL A 82 12.82 -2.49 -4.30
CA VAL A 82 11.64 -1.68 -4.01
C VAL A 82 11.19 -1.88 -2.57
N GLU A 83 11.07 -3.12 -2.11
CA GLU A 83 10.67 -3.44 -0.72
C GLU A 83 11.65 -2.83 0.29
N ARG A 84 12.97 -2.95 0.07
CA ARG A 84 13.97 -2.30 0.92
C ARG A 84 13.85 -0.78 0.94
N ALA A 85 13.61 -0.15 -0.20
CA ALA A 85 13.42 1.29 -0.30
C ALA A 85 12.13 1.75 0.41
N LEU A 86 11.05 0.97 0.32
CA LEU A 86 9.82 1.20 1.07
C LEU A 86 10.05 1.05 2.58
N VAL A 87 10.79 0.05 3.03
CA VAL A 87 11.09 -0.07 4.47
C VAL A 87 11.90 1.14 4.97
N ALA A 88 12.94 1.52 4.24
CA ALA A 88 13.77 2.67 4.58
C ALA A 88 12.97 3.98 4.62
N LYS A 89 12.11 4.22 3.62
CA LYS A 89 11.28 5.43 3.58
C LYS A 89 10.25 5.47 4.71
N CYS A 90 9.69 4.30 5.07
CA CYS A 90 8.77 4.22 6.19
C CYS A 90 9.45 4.57 7.52
N ALA A 91 10.67 4.06 7.74
CA ALA A 91 11.46 4.38 8.93
C ALA A 91 11.75 5.89 9.04
N GLU A 92 12.18 6.51 7.93
CA GLU A 92 12.40 7.97 7.84
C GLU A 92 11.12 8.75 8.21
N LEU A 93 9.96 8.35 7.66
CA LEU A 93 8.70 9.04 7.93
C LEU A 93 8.23 8.86 9.38
N LYS A 94 8.49 7.69 9.99
CA LYS A 94 8.18 7.41 11.39
C LYS A 94 9.05 8.24 12.33
N GLU A 95 10.33 8.42 12.02
CA GLU A 95 11.24 9.28 12.80
C GLU A 95 10.74 10.73 12.87
N HIS A 96 10.11 11.21 11.79
CA HIS A 96 9.55 12.57 11.70
C HIS A 96 8.06 12.63 12.07
N SER A 97 7.50 11.57 12.65
CA SER A 97 6.09 11.49 13.05
C SER A 97 5.95 11.62 14.57
N TYR A 98 5.05 12.51 15.00
CA TYR A 98 4.73 12.69 16.41
C TYR A 98 3.33 12.16 16.71
N SER A 99 3.24 11.26 17.69
CA SER A 99 1.97 10.72 18.19
C SER A 99 1.62 11.38 19.51
N VAL A 100 0.42 11.96 19.59
CA VAL A 100 -0.13 12.54 20.81
C VAL A 100 -1.32 11.69 21.25
N ILE A 101 -1.26 11.15 22.46
CA ILE A 101 -2.38 10.42 23.06
C ILE A 101 -3.35 11.45 23.62
N LEU A 102 -4.61 11.40 23.16
CA LEU A 102 -5.65 12.30 23.64
C LEU A 102 -6.38 11.66 24.82
N ASP A 103 -6.49 12.40 25.92
CA ASP A 103 -7.45 12.09 26.98
C ASP A 103 -8.89 12.41 26.52
N PRO A 104 -9.93 12.02 27.29
CA PRO A 104 -11.32 12.25 26.89
C PRO A 104 -11.68 13.73 26.66
N GLU A 105 -11.06 14.66 27.39
CA GLU A 105 -11.34 16.09 27.25
C GLU A 105 -10.69 16.67 25.98
N ALA A 106 -9.42 16.31 25.74
CA ALA A 106 -8.69 16.65 24.53
C ALA A 106 -9.33 16.04 23.27
N LEU A 107 -9.85 14.81 23.38
CA LEU A 107 -10.61 14.17 22.31
C LEU A 107 -11.92 14.93 22.04
N ALA A 108 -12.68 15.27 23.08
CA ALA A 108 -13.91 16.05 22.93
C ALA A 108 -13.65 17.42 22.27
N PHE A 109 -12.55 18.08 22.64
CA PHE A 109 -12.10 19.31 22.00
C PHE A 109 -11.74 19.10 20.52
N ALA A 110 -10.97 18.05 20.20
CA ALA A 110 -10.58 17.73 18.84
C ALA A 110 -11.82 17.50 17.94
N LEU A 111 -12.83 16.79 18.45
CA LEU A 111 -14.08 16.50 17.75
C LEU A 111 -14.98 17.73 17.58
N LYS A 112 -14.97 18.68 18.52
CA LYS A 112 -15.76 19.94 18.46
C LYS A 112 -15.16 21.00 17.53
N GLY A 113 -14.23 20.63 16.66
CA GLY A 113 -13.60 21.53 15.68
C GLY A 113 -12.16 21.89 15.99
N GLY A 114 -11.61 21.48 17.14
CA GLY A 114 -10.18 21.64 17.45
C GLY A 114 -9.29 20.97 16.40
N PHE A 115 -9.67 19.79 15.91
CA PHE A 115 -8.92 19.09 14.87
C PHE A 115 -8.90 19.87 13.54
N ARG A 116 -9.97 20.62 13.23
CA ARG A 116 -10.01 21.47 12.03
C ARG A 116 -8.96 22.58 12.11
N GLN A 117 -8.72 23.13 13.30
CA GLN A 117 -7.67 24.13 13.50
C GLN A 117 -6.28 23.54 13.27
N ILE A 118 -6.05 22.31 13.74
CA ILE A 118 -4.80 21.56 13.50
C ILE A 118 -4.61 21.30 12.01
N ILE A 119 -5.67 20.88 11.28
CA ILE A 119 -5.62 20.71 9.82
C ILE A 119 -5.27 22.03 9.11
N VAL A 120 -5.84 23.15 9.53
CA VAL A 120 -5.55 24.47 8.92
C VAL A 120 -4.09 24.85 9.15
N ALA A 121 -3.55 24.61 10.35
CA ALA A 121 -2.17 24.93 10.67
C ALA A 121 -1.15 24.03 9.97
N LEU A 122 -1.39 22.72 9.93
CA LEU A 122 -0.41 21.72 9.47
C LEU A 122 -0.68 21.17 8.06
N ARG A 123 -1.80 21.54 7.44
CA ARG A 123 -2.35 21.00 6.18
C ARG A 123 -2.89 19.57 6.32
N LYS A 124 -3.94 19.29 5.54
CA LYS A 124 -4.74 18.04 5.60
C LYS A 124 -3.93 16.77 5.34
N ASP A 125 -2.87 16.84 4.55
CA ASP A 125 -2.02 15.70 4.17
C ASP A 125 -1.00 15.31 5.26
N LYS A 126 -0.76 16.20 6.24
CA LYS A 126 0.24 16.00 7.29
C LYS A 126 -0.34 15.46 8.59
N VAL A 127 -1.65 15.58 8.78
CA VAL A 127 -2.32 15.24 10.03
C VAL A 127 -3.28 14.07 9.84
N LYS A 128 -3.31 13.15 10.81
CA LYS A 128 -4.28 12.06 10.89
C LYS A 128 -4.82 11.98 12.32
N LEU A 129 -6.11 11.71 12.47
CA LEU A 129 -6.72 11.37 13.75
C LEU A 129 -7.12 9.90 13.68
N ASP A 130 -6.52 9.09 14.54
CA ASP A 130 -6.83 7.66 14.67
C ASP A 130 -7.45 7.40 16.04
N ILE A 131 -8.63 6.79 16.07
CA ILE A 131 -9.29 6.36 17.31
C ILE A 131 -8.92 4.90 17.54
N ILE A 132 -7.94 4.66 18.41
CA ILE A 132 -7.41 3.31 18.71
C ILE A 132 -8.22 2.56 19.77
N SER A 133 -8.95 3.28 20.62
CA SER A 133 -9.88 2.73 21.59
C SER A 133 -10.93 3.79 21.94
N ASN A 134 -12.18 3.35 22.12
CA ASN A 134 -13.24 4.17 22.67
C ASN A 134 -13.67 3.52 23.99
N PRO A 135 -13.30 4.08 25.16
CA PRO A 135 -13.88 3.63 26.41
C PRO A 135 -15.36 4.03 26.40
N MET A 136 -16.23 3.05 26.11
CA MET A 136 -17.66 3.14 26.40
C MET A 136 -17.87 3.15 27.91
#